data_AF-A0A0N0LJT1-F1
#
_entry.id   AF-A0A0N0LJT1-F1
#
_cell.length_a   1.000
_cell.length_b   1.000
_cell.length_c   1.000
_cell.angle_alpha   90.00
_cell.angle_beta   90.00
_cell.angle_gamma   90.00
#
_symmetry.space_group_name_H-M   'P 1'
#
loop_
_entity.id
_entity.type
_entity.pdbx_description
1 polymer ?
#
loop_
_entity_poly.entity_id
_entity_poly.type
_entity_poly.pdbx_seq_one_letter_code
_entity_poly.pdbx_strand_id
1 'polypeptide(L)'
;MYTRLNKHRTKKYYRDIINQAIIETDELLKMSPEIQMYHSIHNQLIDINEKIVKNNIVFSENELYKRYSLGEIAVKNFDLEHDEYAQKLSDSFGGMFDYHEMPESL
;
A
#
# COMPACT_ATOMS: atom_id res chain seq x y z
N MET A 1 -6.60 15.27 3.73
CA MET A 1 -5.30 15.24 4.41
C MET A 1 -5.10 13.84 4.96
N TYR A 2 -4.09 13.15 4.44
CA TYR A 2 -3.73 11.80 4.82
C TYR A 2 -3.17 11.73 6.25
N THR A 3 -3.44 10.63 6.96
CA THR A 3 -2.85 10.35 8.27
C THR A 3 -2.02 9.07 8.18
N ARG A 4 -0.75 9.14 8.59
CA ARG A 4 0.13 7.97 8.57
C ARG A 4 -0.47 6.82 9.40
N LEU A 5 -0.37 5.59 8.90
CA LEU A 5 -0.88 4.38 9.54
C LEU A 5 -0.38 4.21 10.97
N ASN A 6 0.87 4.59 11.25
CA ASN A 6 1.46 4.50 12.58
C ASN A 6 0.72 5.33 13.64
N LYS A 7 -0.07 6.34 13.25
CA LYS A 7 -0.92 7.14 14.15
C LYS A 7 -2.29 6.49 14.41
N HIS A 8 -2.73 5.58 13.55
CA HIS A 8 -4.05 4.93 13.65
C HIS A 8 -3.99 3.49 13.12
N ARG A 9 -3.28 2.62 13.85
CA ARG A 9 -2.94 1.25 13.43
C ARG A 9 -4.10 0.28 13.65
N THR A 10 -5.11 0.34 12.80
CA THR A 10 -6.27 -0.58 12.79
C THR A 10 -6.40 -1.27 11.44
N LYS A 11 -6.99 -2.47 11.41
CA LYS A 11 -7.28 -3.18 10.16
C LYS A 11 -8.20 -2.34 9.28
N LYS A 12 -9.27 -1.77 9.84
CA LYS A 12 -10.19 -0.90 9.11
C LYS A 12 -9.44 0.21 8.38
N TYR A 13 -8.57 0.94 9.09
CA TYR A 13 -7.84 2.03 8.47
C TYR A 13 -6.84 1.56 7.42
N TYR A 14 -6.14 0.45 7.66
CA TYR A 14 -5.28 -0.13 6.65
C TYR A 14 -6.04 -0.48 5.35
N ARG A 15 -7.26 -1.03 5.45
CA ARG A 15 -8.11 -1.28 4.27
C ARG A 15 -8.43 0.02 3.53
N ASP A 16 -8.72 1.10 4.26
CA ASP A 16 -9.00 2.41 3.66
C ASP A 16 -7.78 2.97 2.93
N ILE A 17 -6.57 2.81 3.48
CA ILE A 17 -5.31 3.21 2.84
C ILE A 17 -5.11 2.45 1.52
N ILE A 18 -5.25 1.12 1.53
CA ILE A 18 -5.09 0.29 0.34
C ILE A 18 -6.10 0.68 -0.74
N ASN A 19 -7.37 0.88 -0.38
CA ASN A 19 -8.41 1.27 -1.33
C ASN A 19 -8.14 2.66 -1.93
N GLN A 20 -7.71 3.64 -1.13
CA GLN A 20 -7.35 4.97 -1.62
C GLN A 20 -6.15 4.89 -2.58
N ALA A 21 -5.10 4.14 -2.21
CA ALA A 21 -3.94 3.96 -3.07
C ALA A 21 -4.29 3.30 -4.41
N ILE A 22 -5.22 2.33 -4.43
CA ILE A 22 -5.71 1.71 -5.67
C ILE A 22 -6.40 2.75 -6.54
N ILE A 23 -7.34 3.51 -5.99
CA ILE A 23 -8.11 4.53 -6.72
C ILE A 23 -7.17 5.59 -7.33
N GLU A 24 -6.24 6.11 -6.53
CA GLU A 24 -5.27 7.12 -6.99
C GLU A 24 -4.34 6.54 -8.07
N THR A 25 -3.88 5.30 -7.92
CA THR A 25 -3.04 4.65 -8.94
C THR A 25 -3.82 4.40 -10.23
N ASP A 26 -5.10 4.05 -10.15
CA ASP A 26 -5.98 3.91 -11.31
C ASP A 26 -6.17 5.22 -12.08
N GLU A 27 -6.28 6.34 -11.37
CA GLU A 27 -6.34 7.67 -11.99
C GLU A 27 -5.03 8.00 -12.70
N LEU A 28 -3.88 7.75 -12.06
CA LEU A 28 -2.55 7.93 -12.65
C LEU A 28 -2.35 7.04 -13.89
N LEU A 29 -2.82 5.80 -13.85
CA LEU A 29 -2.81 4.88 -15.00
C LEU A 29 -3.64 5.40 -16.18
N LYS A 30 -4.80 6.00 -15.91
CA LYS A 30 -5.64 6.59 -16.98
C LYS A 30 -4.98 7.82 -17.61
N MET A 31 -4.27 8.61 -16.80
CA MET A 31 -3.59 9.83 -17.26
C MET A 31 -2.28 9.55 -17.99
N SER A 32 -1.55 8.51 -17.59
CA SER A 32 -0.23 8.16 -18.13
C SER A 32 -0.07 6.64 -18.28
N PRO A 33 -0.86 6.00 -19.15
CA PRO A 33 -0.89 4.54 -19.30
C PRO A 33 0.43 3.93 -19.79
N GLU A 34 1.30 4.73 -20.40
CA GLU A 34 2.62 4.32 -20.85
C GLU A 34 3.63 4.12 -19.71
N ILE A 35 3.39 4.73 -18.54
CA ILE A 35 4.29 4.65 -17.38
C ILE A 35 4.11 3.29 -16.68
N GLN A 36 5.04 2.37 -16.97
CA GLN A 36 5.02 1.00 -16.43
C GLN A 36 5.07 0.93 -14.90
N MET A 37 5.62 1.94 -14.24
CA MET A 37 5.65 2.01 -12.78
C MET A 37 4.23 1.97 -12.19
N TYR A 38 3.28 2.70 -12.77
CA TYR A 38 1.90 2.73 -12.26
C TYR A 38 1.19 1.38 -12.44
N HIS A 39 1.50 0.64 -13.52
CA HIS A 39 1.01 -0.74 -13.69
C HIS A 39 1.54 -1.66 -12.59
N SER A 40 2.83 -1.54 -12.28
CA SER A 40 3.46 -2.32 -11.21
C SER A 40 2.87 -2.00 -9.84
N ILE A 41 2.72 -0.71 -9.51
CA ILE A 41 2.09 -0.27 -8.24
C ILE A 41 0.68 -0.82 -8.13
N HIS A 42 -0.14 -0.66 -9.18
CA HIS A 42 -1.53 -1.11 -9.17
C HIS A 42 -1.63 -2.62 -8.94
N ASN A 43 -0.86 -3.42 -9.69
CA ASN A 43 -0.87 -4.88 -9.54
C ASN A 43 -0.46 -5.33 -8.12
N GLN A 44 0.53 -4.66 -7.52
CA GLN A 44 0.94 -4.95 -6.15
C GLN A 44 -0.15 -4.59 -5.13
N LEU A 45 -0.81 -3.45 -5.27
CA LEU A 45 -1.90 -3.04 -4.38
C LEU A 45 -3.10 -3.98 -4.47
N ILE A 46 -3.45 -4.44 -5.68
CA ILE A 46 -4.50 -5.45 -5.88
C ILE A 46 -4.13 -6.78 -5.22
N ASP A 47 -2.89 -7.26 -5.38
CA ASP A 47 -2.44 -8.50 -4.75
C ASP A 47 -2.44 -8.39 -3.22
N ILE A 48 -2.00 -7.25 -2.65
CA ILE A 48 -2.08 -7.00 -1.20
C ILE A 48 -3.54 -7.02 -0.72
N ASN A 49 -4.44 -6.32 -1.42
CA ASN A 49 -5.84 -6.29 -1.07
C ASN A 49 -6.46 -7.70 -1.08
N GLU A 50 -6.13 -8.49 -2.10
CA GLU A 50 -6.66 -9.84 -2.24
C GLU A 50 -6.05 -10.80 -1.20
N LYS A 51 -4.73 -10.90 -1.14
CA LYS A 51 -4.04 -11.90 -0.31
C LYS A 51 -4.08 -11.57 1.18
N ILE A 52 -3.76 -10.33 1.53
CA ILE A 52 -3.53 -9.95 2.93
C ILE A 52 -4.81 -9.40 3.54
N VAL A 53 -5.50 -8.48 2.87
CA VAL A 53 -6.69 -7.83 3.43
C VAL A 53 -7.91 -8.76 3.42
N LYS A 54 -8.27 -9.34 2.27
CA LYS A 54 -9.47 -10.17 2.16
C LYS A 54 -9.23 -11.58 2.69
N ASN A 55 -8.14 -12.20 2.27
CA ASN A 55 -7.86 -13.60 2.60
C ASN A 55 -7.05 -13.80 3.90
N ASN A 56 -6.64 -12.72 4.58
CA ASN A 56 -5.85 -12.76 5.83
C ASN A 56 -4.62 -13.69 5.75
N ILE A 57 -3.99 -13.79 4.58
CA ILE A 57 -2.79 -14.60 4.40
C ILE A 57 -1.63 -13.89 5.10
N VAL A 58 -0.95 -14.63 5.98
CA VAL A 58 0.27 -14.17 6.65
C VAL A 58 1.47 -14.70 5.87
N PHE A 59 2.33 -13.78 5.44
CA PHE A 59 3.59 -14.07 4.78
C PHE A 59 4.75 -13.80 5.74
N SER A 60 5.85 -14.52 5.56
CA SER A 60 7.11 -14.15 6.20
C SER A 60 7.67 -12.85 5.62
N GLU A 61 8.48 -12.12 6.40
CA GLU A 61 9.13 -10.89 5.94
C GLU A 61 9.89 -11.10 4.61
N ASN A 62 10.62 -12.22 4.51
CA ASN A 62 11.36 -12.58 3.29
C ASN A 62 10.45 -12.77 2.07
N GLU A 63 9.24 -13.30 2.26
CA GLU A 63 8.27 -13.40 1.16
C GLU A 63 7.70 -12.04 0.78
N LEU A 64 7.42 -11.19 1.77
CA LEU A 64 6.93 -9.84 1.55
C LEU A 64 7.94 -9.00 0.74
N TYR A 65 9.23 -9.02 1.14
CA TYR A 65 10.30 -8.33 0.41
C TYR A 65 10.52 -8.87 -1.02
N LYS A 66 10.24 -10.14 -1.28
CA LYS A 66 10.34 -10.73 -2.62
C LYS A 66 9.15 -10.40 -3.52
N ARG A 67 7.97 -10.22 -2.92
CA ARG A 67 6.71 -10.01 -3.65
C ARG A 67 6.48 -8.55 -3.99
N TYR A 68 6.84 -7.64 -3.07
CA TYR A 68 6.44 -6.25 -3.15
C TYR A 68 7.65 -5.32 -3.11
N SER A 69 7.61 -4.31 -3.98
CA SER A 69 8.59 -3.23 -4.09
C SER A 69 7.98 -1.85 -3.82
N LEU A 70 6.74 -1.78 -3.32
CA LEU A 70 6.02 -0.52 -3.06
C LEU A 70 6.82 0.46 -2.21
N GLY A 71 7.47 0.00 -1.13
CA GLY A 71 8.30 0.85 -0.28
C GLY A 71 9.48 1.46 -1.03
N GLU A 72 10.17 0.67 -1.85
CA GLU A 72 11.27 1.16 -2.70
C GLU A 72 10.79 2.14 -3.76
N ILE A 73 9.66 1.84 -4.41
CA ILE A 73 9.05 2.70 -5.42
C ILE A 73 8.69 4.06 -4.81
N ALA A 74 8.06 4.06 -3.62
CA ALA A 74 7.66 5.27 -2.92
C ALA A 74 8.85 6.19 -2.64
N VAL A 75 9.96 5.64 -2.13
CA VAL A 75 11.17 6.41 -1.77
C VAL A 75 11.92 6.91 -3.00
N LYS A 76 12.01 6.11 -4.08
CA LYS A 76 12.85 6.45 -5.23
C LYS A 76 12.19 7.38 -6.25
N ASN A 77 10.86 7.38 -6.32
CA ASN A 77 10.13 8.05 -7.41
C ASN A 77 9.24 9.20 -6.96
N PHE A 78 9.04 9.37 -5.65
CA PHE A 78 8.17 10.39 -5.08
C PHE A 78 8.81 11.07 -3.87
N ASP A 79 8.24 12.21 -3.47
CA ASP A 79 8.64 12.91 -2.24
C ASP A 79 7.92 12.28 -1.03
N LEU A 80 8.48 11.23 -0.44
CA LEU A 80 7.87 10.54 0.70
C LEU A 80 7.54 11.48 1.89
N GLU A 81 8.27 12.58 2.04
CA GLU A 81 8.07 13.50 3.16
C GLU A 81 6.82 14.37 2.97
N HIS A 82 6.53 14.78 1.72
CA HIS A 82 5.48 15.76 1.43
C HIS A 82 4.33 15.26 0.53
N ASP A 83 4.49 14.11 -0.12
CA ASP A 83 3.50 13.53 -1.03
C ASP A 83 2.63 12.48 -0.32
N GLU A 84 1.35 12.78 -0.13
CA GLU A 84 0.40 11.86 0.49
C GLU A 84 0.27 10.53 -0.26
N TYR A 85 0.42 10.51 -1.59
CA TYR A 85 0.39 9.27 -2.36
C TYR A 85 1.59 8.39 -2.04
N ALA A 86 2.79 8.97 -2.01
CA ALA A 86 4.02 8.27 -1.59
C ALA A 86 3.90 7.70 -0.18
N GLN A 87 3.29 8.45 0.73
CA GLN A 87 3.05 8.01 2.10
C GLN A 87 2.06 6.83 2.16
N LYS A 88 0.99 6.85 1.36
CA LYS A 88 0.06 5.72 1.25
C LYS A 88 0.74 4.47 0.69
N LEU A 89 1.60 4.59 -0.32
CA LEU A 89 2.36 3.45 -0.86
C LEU A 89 3.31 2.87 0.20
N SER A 90 4.00 3.75 0.93
CA SER A 90 4.87 3.35 2.04
C SER A 90 4.09 2.65 3.15
N ASP A 91 2.91 3.15 3.53
CA ASP A 91 2.10 2.57 4.61
C ASP A 91 1.36 1.30 4.15
N SER A 92 1.05 1.19 2.85
CA SER A 92 0.56 -0.05 2.23
C SER A 92 1.61 -1.16 2.29
N PHE A 93 2.88 -0.82 2.09
CA PHE A 93 3.98 -1.77 2.29
C PHE A 93 4.22 -2.05 3.78
N GLY A 94 4.28 -1.02 4.63
CA GLY A 94 4.59 -1.19 6.05
C GLY A 94 3.54 -1.99 6.82
N GLY A 95 2.25 -1.72 6.58
CA GLY A 95 1.17 -2.35 7.33
C GLY A 95 0.93 -3.82 7.01
N MET A 96 1.58 -4.37 5.98
CA MET A 96 1.42 -5.78 5.62
C MET A 96 2.18 -6.73 6.56
N PHE A 97 3.23 -6.24 7.24
CA PHE A 97 4.07 -7.02 8.14
C PHE A 97 3.31 -7.48 9.40
N ASP A 98 2.35 -6.68 9.82
CA ASP A 98 1.70 -6.72 11.11
C ASP A 98 0.17 -6.65 10.99
N TYR A 99 -0.38 -6.62 9.77
CA TYR A 99 -1.82 -6.54 9.52
C TYR A 99 -2.62 -7.53 10.36
N HIS A 100 -2.13 -8.77 10.46
CA HIS A 100 -2.80 -9.85 11.17
C HIS A 100 -2.97 -9.58 12.68
N GLU A 101 -2.07 -8.79 13.28
CA GLU A 101 -2.08 -8.41 14.70
C GLU A 101 -2.83 -7.11 14.98
N MET A 102 -3.18 -6.33 13.94
CA MET A 102 -3.87 -5.05 14.14
C MET A 102 -5.29 -5.27 14.72
N PRO A 103 -5.75 -4.41 15.63
CA PRO A 103 -7.15 -4.41 16.06
C PRO A 103 -8.07 -4.02 14.90
N GLU A 104 -9.29 -4.52 14.88
CA GLU A 104 -10.24 -4.26 13.79
C GLU A 104 -10.64 -2.78 13.71
N SER A 105 -10.93 -2.17 14.87
CA SER A 105 -11.21 -0.75 15.05
C SER A 105 -10.65 -0.25 16.39
N LEU A 106 -10.62 1.07 16.61
CA LEU A 106 -10.45 1.65 17.94
C LEU A 106 -11.63 1.33 18.85
#